data_AF-A0A484LS45-F1
#
_entry.id   AF-A0A484LS45-F1
#
_cell.length_a   1.000
_cell.length_b   1.000
_cell.length_c   1.000
_cell.angle_alpha   90.00
_cell.angle_beta   90.00
_cell.angle_gamma   90.00
#
_symmetry.space_group_name_H-M   'P 1'
#
loop_
_entity.id
_entity.type
_entity.pdbx_description
1 polymer ?
#
loop_
_entity_poly.entity_id
_entity_poly.type
_entity_poly.pdbx_seq_one_letter_code
_entity_poly.pdbx_strand_id
1 'polypeptide(L)'
;MSEASNNQNETQNMEQNVEAQPDPIMPAFLTQFLQQMANAPMFQPPPPPPPRQITLKTLKDNGAEEFHGDRISDPQIALDWIEQTERVLKNLSVPEARRPELAFQLLRKGAYEWWKRADEKAPKPWTWEHFDWAFKKEYIPARFRE
;
A
#
# COMPACT_ATOMS: atom_id res chain seq x y z
N MET A 1 42.07 23.61 -67.89
CA MET A 1 43.11 23.96 -66.90
C MET A 1 43.00 25.46 -66.70
N SER A 2 42.13 25.91 -65.78
CA SER A 2 42.44 26.29 -64.37
C SER A 2 43.21 27.61 -64.35
N GLU A 3 42.93 28.67 -63.58
CA GLU A 3 41.88 29.10 -62.64
C GLU A 3 42.28 30.53 -62.19
N ALA A 4 41.52 31.14 -61.25
CA ALA A 4 41.76 32.39 -60.50
C ALA A 4 41.15 33.66 -61.12
N SER A 5 40.42 34.54 -60.42
CA SER A 5 40.08 34.65 -59.00
C SER A 5 39.16 35.87 -58.80
N ASN A 6 38.24 35.81 -57.83
CA ASN A 6 37.91 36.89 -56.87
C ASN A 6 37.15 38.14 -57.42
N ASN A 7 36.19 38.82 -56.76
CA ASN A 7 35.22 38.62 -55.67
C ASN A 7 34.48 40.00 -55.54
N GLN A 8 33.39 40.04 -54.73
CA GLN A 8 32.71 41.23 -54.14
C GLN A 8 31.56 41.87 -54.96
N ASN A 9 30.28 41.66 -54.57
CA ASN A 9 29.49 42.35 -53.50
C ASN A 9 29.27 43.84 -53.85
N GLU A 10 28.08 44.47 -53.81
CA GLU A 10 27.01 44.46 -52.81
C GLU A 10 25.73 45.04 -53.44
N THR A 11 24.54 44.52 -53.11
CA THR A 11 23.30 45.29 -52.77
C THR A 11 22.09 44.36 -52.74
N GLN A 12 21.91 43.62 -51.64
CA GLN A 12 20.60 43.07 -51.28
C GLN A 12 20.43 43.13 -49.77
N ASN A 13 19.96 44.27 -49.29
CA ASN A 13 19.41 44.39 -47.95
C ASN A 13 18.32 45.45 -47.95
N MET A 14 17.08 45.04 -48.09
CA MET A 14 15.93 45.63 -47.42
C MET A 14 14.76 44.66 -47.53
N GLU A 15 13.92 44.67 -46.51
CA GLU A 15 12.77 43.78 -46.28
C GLU A 15 13.10 42.47 -45.54
N GLN A 16 13.72 42.60 -44.36
CA GLN A 16 13.28 41.78 -43.23
C GLN A 16 12.34 42.61 -42.37
N ASN A 17 11.06 42.31 -42.53
CA ASN A 17 9.94 42.68 -41.67
C ASN A 17 10.29 42.31 -40.21
N VAL A 18 10.65 43.31 -39.41
CA VAL A 18 10.80 43.16 -37.96
C VAL A 18 9.39 43.16 -37.38
N GLU A 19 8.76 41.99 -37.42
CA GLU A 19 7.63 41.71 -36.54
C GLU A 19 8.20 41.72 -35.13
N ALA A 20 7.99 42.82 -34.41
CA ALA A 20 8.32 42.97 -33.00
C ALA A 20 7.39 42.05 -32.20
N GLN A 21 7.65 40.75 -32.27
CA GLN A 21 7.11 39.78 -31.34
C GLN A 21 7.76 40.12 -29.99
N PRO A 22 7.00 40.54 -28.96
CA PRO A 22 7.59 40.81 -27.66
C PRO A 22 8.17 39.52 -27.14
N ASP A 23 9.50 39.43 -27.17
CA ASP A 23 10.28 38.30 -26.70
C ASP A 23 9.77 37.86 -25.31
N PRO A 24 9.21 36.64 -25.15
CA PRO A 24 8.61 36.17 -23.90
C PRO A 24 9.67 35.79 -22.85
N ILE A 25 10.88 36.32 -22.97
CA ILE A 25 12.03 36.02 -22.11
C ILE A 25 11.74 36.44 -20.66
N MET A 26 10.97 37.51 -20.45
CA MET A 26 10.56 37.99 -19.12
C MET A 26 9.51 37.07 -18.44
N PRO A 27 8.39 36.68 -19.11
CA PRO A 27 7.46 35.72 -18.50
C PRO A 27 8.08 34.34 -18.32
N ALA A 28 8.93 33.85 -19.23
CA ALA A 28 9.55 32.54 -19.10
C ALA A 28 10.50 32.45 -17.89
N PHE A 29 11.33 33.47 -17.66
CA PHE A 29 12.23 33.51 -16.50
C PHE A 29 11.45 33.55 -15.18
N LEU A 30 10.44 34.41 -15.07
CA LEU A 30 9.60 34.50 -13.86
C LEU A 30 8.85 33.18 -13.61
N THR A 31 8.32 32.55 -14.65
CA THR A 31 7.64 31.26 -14.55
C THR A 31 8.61 30.18 -14.08
N GLN A 32 9.82 30.13 -14.62
CA GLN A 32 10.85 29.19 -14.23
C GLN A 32 11.29 29.39 -12.76
N PHE A 33 11.41 30.64 -12.31
CA PHE A 33 11.77 30.97 -10.93
C PHE A 33 10.66 30.56 -9.94
N LEU A 34 9.40 30.88 -10.24
CA LEU A 34 8.26 30.47 -9.43
C LEU A 34 8.12 28.96 -9.38
N GLN A 35 8.34 28.26 -10.50
CA GLN A 35 8.32 26.80 -10.56
C GLN A 35 9.41 26.17 -9.70
N GLN A 36 10.62 26.74 -9.70
CA GLN A 36 11.71 26.27 -8.83
C GLN A 36 11.38 26.46 -7.34
N MET A 37 10.76 27.58 -6.98
CA MET A 37 10.31 27.78 -5.60
C MET A 37 9.18 26.82 -5.22
N ALA A 38 8.20 26.57 -6.10
CA ALA A 38 7.13 25.61 -5.86
C ALA A 38 7.64 24.16 -5.71
N ASN A 39 8.74 23.81 -6.37
CA ASN A 39 9.41 22.51 -6.23
C ASN A 39 10.40 22.45 -5.05
N ALA A 40 10.65 23.55 -4.34
CA ALA A 40 11.54 23.53 -3.20
C ALA A 40 10.93 22.68 -2.06
N PRO A 41 11.73 21.91 -1.30
CA PRO A 41 11.23 20.97 -0.29
C PRO A 41 10.32 21.59 0.78
N MET A 42 10.47 22.89 1.05
CA MET A 42 9.67 23.63 2.03
C MET A 42 8.22 23.88 1.56
N PHE A 43 7.97 23.88 0.25
CA PHE A 43 6.64 24.06 -0.35
C PHE A 43 6.02 22.74 -0.83
N GLN A 44 6.78 21.65 -0.78
CA GLN A 44 6.24 20.31 -1.01
C GLN A 44 5.41 19.89 0.22
N PRO A 45 4.21 19.34 0.04
CA PRO A 45 3.50 18.72 1.15
C PRO A 45 4.39 17.63 1.77
N PRO A 46 4.33 17.42 3.10
CA PRO A 46 5.10 16.36 3.73
C PRO A 46 4.77 15.03 3.05
N PRO A 47 5.76 14.14 2.85
CA PRO A 47 5.51 12.83 2.28
C PRO A 47 4.43 12.13 3.12
N PRO A 48 3.54 11.35 2.47
CA PRO A 48 2.52 10.62 3.20
C PRO A 48 3.19 9.75 4.26
N PRO A 49 2.61 9.65 5.49
CA PRO A 49 3.17 8.80 6.52
C PRO A 49 3.25 7.36 5.99
N PRO A 50 4.30 6.61 6.37
CA PRO A 50 4.41 5.22 5.96
C PRO A 50 3.17 4.43 6.41
N PRO A 51 2.73 3.41 5.64
CA PRO A 51 1.61 2.58 6.03
C PRO A 51 1.84 2.03 7.44
N ARG A 52 0.86 2.20 8.34
CA ARG A 52 0.94 1.64 9.69
C ARG A 52 1.04 0.12 9.58
N GLN A 53 2.22 -0.42 9.89
CA GLN A 53 2.43 -1.85 9.91
C GLN A 53 1.84 -2.41 11.20
N ILE A 54 0.78 -3.19 11.07
CA ILE A 54 0.19 -3.88 12.22
C ILE A 54 1.04 -5.12 12.49
N THR A 55 1.70 -5.10 13.65
CA THR A 55 2.58 -6.18 14.10
C THR A 55 1.85 -7.10 15.06
N LEU A 56 2.38 -8.31 15.27
CA LEU A 56 1.89 -9.21 16.32
C LEU A 56 1.88 -8.53 17.71
N LYS A 57 2.90 -7.72 18.02
CA LYS A 57 2.93 -6.94 19.26
C LYS A 57 1.72 -6.01 19.34
N THR A 58 1.44 -5.26 18.27
CA THR A 58 0.28 -4.36 18.20
C THR A 58 -1.03 -5.12 18.44
N LEU A 59 -1.20 -6.31 17.87
CA LEU A 59 -2.39 -7.14 18.11
C LEU A 59 -2.52 -7.49 19.60
N LYS A 60 -1.44 -7.96 20.23
CA LYS A 60 -1.41 -8.37 21.64
C LYS A 60 -1.62 -7.19 22.59
N ASP A 61 -1.00 -6.04 22.29
CA ASP A 61 -1.20 -4.79 23.04
C ASP A 61 -2.66 -4.30 22.99
N ASN A 62 -3.43 -4.74 21.98
CA ASN A 62 -4.86 -4.45 21.84
C ASN A 62 -5.77 -5.60 22.31
N GLY A 63 -5.22 -6.61 22.99
CA GLY A 63 -5.98 -7.70 23.59
C GLY A 63 -6.27 -8.88 22.66
N ALA A 64 -5.54 -9.03 21.55
CA ALA A 64 -5.56 -10.28 20.80
C ALA A 64 -4.68 -11.32 21.51
N GLU A 65 -5.18 -12.54 21.62
CA GLU A 65 -4.48 -13.63 22.31
C GLU A 65 -3.95 -14.67 21.33
N GLU A 66 -2.99 -15.49 21.77
CA GLU A 66 -2.51 -16.60 20.96
C GLU A 66 -3.41 -17.83 21.13
N PHE A 67 -3.62 -18.58 20.05
CA PHE A 67 -4.49 -19.75 20.06
C PHE A 67 -3.72 -21.02 19.70
N HIS A 68 -3.74 -22.00 20.60
CA HIS A 68 -2.86 -23.16 20.52
C HIS A 68 -3.50 -24.39 19.84
N GLY A 69 -4.83 -24.52 19.86
CA GLY A 69 -5.58 -25.58 19.19
C GLY A 69 -5.38 -27.02 19.70
N ASP A 70 -4.42 -27.28 20.58
CA ASP A 70 -4.02 -28.63 21.01
C ASP A 70 -4.73 -29.12 22.30
N ARG A 71 -5.44 -28.23 23.01
CA ARG A 71 -6.04 -28.52 24.33
C ARG A 71 -7.37 -27.78 24.57
N ILE A 72 -8.25 -27.76 23.58
CA ILE A 72 -9.55 -27.12 23.75
C ILE A 72 -10.51 -28.10 24.41
N SER A 73 -10.64 -27.99 25.73
CA SER A 73 -11.64 -28.73 26.50
C SER A 73 -13.04 -28.11 26.38
N ASP A 74 -13.09 -26.81 26.06
CA ASP A 74 -14.32 -26.03 25.93
C ASP A 74 -14.35 -25.27 24.58
N PRO A 75 -15.28 -25.60 23.67
CA PRO A 75 -15.46 -24.89 22.41
C PRO A 75 -15.71 -23.39 22.53
N GLN A 76 -16.21 -22.90 23.67
CA GLN A 76 -16.39 -21.47 23.91
C GLN A 76 -15.07 -20.70 23.84
N ILE A 77 -13.96 -21.31 24.27
CA ILE A 77 -12.62 -20.69 24.17
C ILE A 77 -12.27 -20.38 22.71
N ALA A 78 -12.63 -21.27 21.78
CA ALA A 78 -12.39 -21.03 20.36
C ALA A 78 -13.32 -19.93 19.80
N LEU A 79 -14.58 -19.91 20.23
CA LEU A 79 -15.54 -18.89 19.82
C LEU A 79 -15.12 -17.50 20.31
N ASP A 80 -14.83 -17.37 21.61
CA ASP A 80 -14.36 -16.13 22.22
C ASP A 80 -13.08 -15.64 21.53
N TRP A 81 -12.16 -16.55 21.22
CA TRP A 81 -10.92 -16.19 20.56
C TRP A 81 -11.13 -15.59 19.16
N ILE A 82 -11.99 -16.20 18.32
CA ILE A 82 -12.22 -15.70 16.97
C ILE A 82 -12.98 -14.36 16.98
N GLU A 83 -13.96 -14.20 17.88
CA GLU A 83 -14.71 -12.95 18.06
C GLU A 83 -13.83 -11.82 18.59
N GLN A 84 -13.02 -12.10 19.61
CA GLN A 84 -12.07 -11.14 20.16
C GLN A 84 -11.03 -10.73 19.12
N THR A 85 -10.49 -11.69 18.37
CA THR A 85 -9.53 -11.40 17.29
C THR A 85 -10.17 -10.53 16.21
N GLU A 86 -11.39 -10.84 15.76
CA GLU A 86 -12.10 -10.02 14.79
C GLU A 86 -12.30 -8.58 15.28
N ARG A 87 -12.74 -8.44 16.54
CA ARG A 87 -12.95 -7.14 17.19
C ARG A 87 -11.66 -6.32 17.24
N VAL A 88 -10.52 -6.92 17.61
CA VAL A 88 -9.22 -6.23 17.61
C VAL A 88 -8.83 -5.78 16.21
N LEU A 89 -9.01 -6.64 15.20
CA LEU A 89 -8.69 -6.30 13.81
C LEU A 89 -9.57 -5.15 13.28
N LYS A 90 -10.86 -5.14 13.63
CA LYS A 90 -11.80 -4.06 13.30
C LYS A 90 -11.39 -2.75 14.00
N ASN A 91 -11.06 -2.80 15.29
CA ASN A 91 -10.63 -1.64 16.07
C ASN A 91 -9.36 -1.00 15.52
N LEU A 92 -8.42 -1.82 15.04
CA LEU A 92 -7.20 -1.37 14.38
C LEU A 92 -7.39 -0.94 12.91
N SER A 93 -8.64 -0.95 12.41
CA SER A 93 -8.97 -0.62 11.02
C SER A 93 -8.19 -1.46 9.99
N VAL A 94 -7.97 -2.74 10.30
CA VAL A 94 -7.29 -3.68 9.41
C VAL A 94 -8.17 -3.94 8.17
N PRO A 95 -7.64 -3.75 6.95
CA PRO A 95 -8.33 -4.12 5.71
C PRO A 95 -8.67 -5.61 5.69
N GLU A 96 -9.85 -5.99 5.20
CA GLU A 96 -10.30 -7.40 5.24
C GLU A 96 -9.32 -8.38 4.59
N ALA A 97 -8.70 -7.99 3.48
CA ALA A 97 -7.70 -8.78 2.78
C ALA A 97 -6.45 -9.13 3.62
N ARG A 98 -6.17 -8.36 4.68
CA ARG A 98 -5.03 -8.57 5.60
C ARG A 98 -5.43 -9.34 6.87
N ARG A 99 -6.73 -9.43 7.18
CA ARG A 99 -7.19 -10.01 8.46
C ARG A 99 -6.78 -11.48 8.63
N PRO A 100 -6.93 -12.36 7.63
CA PRO A 100 -6.51 -13.76 7.76
C PRO A 100 -5.00 -13.91 8.04
N GLU A 101 -4.17 -13.09 7.40
CA GLU A 101 -2.72 -13.09 7.60
C GLU A 101 -2.34 -12.72 9.04
N LEU A 102 -3.02 -11.72 9.62
CA LEU A 102 -2.78 -11.31 11.00
C LEU A 102 -3.33 -12.30 12.02
N ALA A 103 -4.50 -12.89 11.77
CA ALA A 103 -5.05 -13.94 12.63
C ALA A 103 -4.19 -15.22 12.60
N PHE A 104 -3.65 -15.58 11.45
CA PHE A 104 -2.69 -16.68 11.33
C PHE A 104 -1.46 -16.50 12.23
N GLN A 105 -0.95 -15.27 12.37
CA GLN A 105 0.21 -14.99 13.23
C GLN A 105 -0.05 -15.24 14.73
N LEU A 106 -1.32 -15.23 15.14
CA LEU A 106 -1.76 -15.53 16.51
C LEU A 106 -1.92 -17.04 16.75
N LEU A 107 -1.95 -17.86 15.71
CA LEU A 107 -2.03 -19.30 15.87
C LEU A 107 -0.68 -19.88 16.34
N ARG A 108 -0.76 -20.86 17.22
CA ARG A 108 0.37 -21.58 17.81
C ARG A 108 0.10 -23.07 17.78
N LYS A 109 1.18 -23.86 17.90
CA LYS A 109 1.14 -25.32 18.06
C LYS A 109 0.18 -26.01 17.08
N GLY A 110 -0.82 -26.75 17.58
CA GLY A 110 -1.76 -27.52 16.78
C GLY A 110 -2.58 -26.64 15.82
N ALA A 111 -2.96 -25.44 16.24
CA ALA A 111 -3.66 -24.50 15.36
C ALA A 111 -2.79 -23.97 14.23
N TYR A 112 -1.53 -23.67 14.51
CA TYR A 112 -0.60 -23.25 13.46
C TYR A 112 -0.43 -24.35 12.39
N GLU A 113 -0.24 -25.60 12.80
CA GLU A 113 -0.08 -26.73 11.86
C GLU A 113 -1.39 -27.14 11.17
N TRP A 114 -2.54 -26.92 11.79
CA TRP A 114 -3.84 -27.04 11.13
C TRP A 114 -3.97 -26.02 10.00
N TRP A 115 -3.72 -24.73 10.28
CA TRP A 115 -3.93 -23.68 9.27
C TRP A 115 -3.04 -23.86 8.05
N LYS A 116 -1.77 -24.28 8.23
CA LYS A 116 -0.91 -24.60 7.06
C LYS A 116 -1.52 -25.66 6.13
N ARG A 117 -2.11 -26.73 6.69
CA ARG A 117 -2.73 -27.81 5.91
C ARG A 117 -4.06 -27.39 5.29
N ALA A 118 -4.78 -26.49 5.95
CA ALA A 118 -6.01 -25.89 5.42
C ALA A 118 -5.70 -24.90 4.28
N ASP A 119 -4.67 -24.07 4.46
CA ASP A 119 -4.19 -23.08 3.49
C ASP A 119 -3.84 -23.73 2.14
N GLU A 120 -3.07 -24.83 2.15
CA GLU A 120 -2.66 -25.52 0.91
C GLU A 120 -3.85 -25.91 0.02
N LYS A 121 -5.03 -26.06 0.59
CA LYS A 121 -6.25 -26.48 -0.11
C LYS A 121 -7.17 -25.30 -0.47
N ALA A 122 -6.86 -24.09 0.01
CA ALA A 122 -7.70 -22.92 -0.15
C ALA A 122 -7.26 -22.05 -1.33
N PRO A 123 -8.21 -21.48 -2.10
CA PRO A 123 -7.88 -20.47 -3.09
C PRO A 123 -7.38 -19.19 -2.41
N LYS A 124 -6.29 -18.62 -2.92
CA LYS A 124 -5.70 -17.35 -2.44
C LYS A 124 -6.20 -16.18 -3.31
N PRO A 125 -6.33 -14.96 -2.76
CA PRO A 125 -6.06 -14.57 -1.37
C PRO A 125 -7.15 -15.05 -0.40
N TRP A 126 -6.78 -15.31 0.86
CA TRP A 126 -7.76 -15.69 1.87
C TRP A 126 -8.69 -14.51 2.17
N THR A 127 -9.99 -14.77 2.26
CA THR A 127 -10.96 -13.84 2.85
C THR A 127 -11.10 -14.10 4.34
N TRP A 128 -11.49 -13.08 5.10
CA TRP A 128 -11.83 -13.24 6.52
C TRP A 128 -12.94 -14.28 6.72
N GLU A 129 -13.97 -14.25 5.87
CA GLU A 129 -15.07 -15.21 5.89
C GLU A 129 -14.59 -16.67 5.74
N HIS A 130 -13.64 -16.91 4.83
CA HIS A 130 -13.07 -18.25 4.67
C HIS A 130 -12.30 -18.70 5.92
N PHE A 131 -11.48 -17.81 6.49
CA PHE A 131 -10.74 -18.09 7.73
C PHE A 131 -11.70 -18.40 8.88
N ASP A 132 -12.69 -17.54 9.11
CA ASP A 132 -13.69 -17.69 10.16
C ASP A 132 -14.46 -19.01 10.02
N TRP A 133 -14.97 -19.30 8.83
CA TRP A 133 -15.68 -20.55 8.56
C TRP A 133 -14.80 -21.78 8.81
N ALA A 134 -13.57 -21.79 8.28
CA ALA A 134 -12.66 -22.92 8.42
C ALA A 134 -12.25 -23.13 9.88
N PHE A 135 -11.98 -22.05 10.62
CA PHE A 135 -11.65 -22.08 12.03
C PHE A 135 -12.80 -22.64 12.87
N LYS A 136 -14.01 -22.09 12.71
CA LYS A 136 -15.21 -22.56 13.41
C LYS A 136 -15.52 -24.01 13.04
N LYS A 137 -15.26 -24.41 11.79
CA LYS A 137 -15.45 -25.80 11.35
C LYS A 137 -14.52 -26.77 12.08
N GLU A 138 -13.27 -26.38 12.32
CA GLU A 138 -12.26 -27.20 12.99
C GLU A 138 -12.45 -27.26 14.50
N TYR A 139 -12.60 -26.10 15.16
CA TYR A 139 -12.48 -26.00 16.61
C TYR A 139 -13.80 -25.90 17.38
N ILE A 140 -14.89 -25.57 16.71
CA ILE A 140 -16.20 -25.42 17.34
C ILE A 140 -17.11 -26.54 16.86
N PRO A 141 -17.50 -27.52 17.69
CA PRO A 141 -18.42 -28.58 17.26
C PRO A 141 -19.77 -28.02 16.79
N ALA A 142 -20.42 -28.67 15.82
CA ALA A 142 -21.65 -28.16 15.21
C ALA A 142 -22.78 -27.82 16.20
N ARG A 143 -22.87 -28.56 17.32
CA ARG A 143 -23.86 -28.32 18.38
C ARG A 143 -23.69 -26.99 19.14
N PHE A 144 -22.57 -26.29 18.93
CA PHE A 144 -22.29 -24.96 19.50
C PHE A 144 -22.28 -23.87 18.43
N ARG A 145 -22.65 -24.21 17.19
CA ARG A 145 -22.82 -23.26 16.08
C ARG A 145 -24.32 -22.99 15.93
N GLU A 146 -24.91 -22.25 16.87
CA GLU A 146 -26.30 -21.78 16.77
C GLU A 146 -26.40 -20.52 15.89
#